data_AF-A0A524NI54-F1
#
_entry.id   AF-A0A524NI54-F1
#
_cell.length_a   1.000
_cell.length_b   1.000
_cell.length_c   1.000
_cell.angle_alpha   90.00
_cell.angle_beta   90.00
_cell.angle_gamma   90.00
#
_symmetry.space_group_name_H-M   'P 1'
#
loop_
_entity.id
_entity.type
_entity.pdbx_description
1 polymer ?
#
loop_
_entity_poly.entity_id
_entity_poly.type
_entity_poly.pdbx_seq_one_letter_code
_entity_poly.pdbx_strand_id
1 'polypeptide(L)' 'MVTSRWLYKVRGLYEAILNRTLDLGIFSRKILKQGIVEHIDKRKDALNRPSDLFRFNQEMYLKSLTEETKFGF' A
#
# COMPACT_ATOMS: atom_id res chain seq x y z
N MET A 1 -7.71 -13.73 -3.43
CA MET A 1 -7.30 -12.43 -2.86
C MET A 1 -8.01 -11.33 -3.65
N VAL A 2 -8.71 -10.41 -3.00
CA VAL A 2 -9.28 -9.24 -3.68
C VAL A 2 -8.14 -8.26 -3.87
N THR A 3 -7.66 -8.10 -5.10
CA THR A 3 -6.55 -7.21 -5.39
C THR A 3 -7.10 -5.79 -5.45
N SER A 4 -7.02 -5.06 -4.34
CA SER A 4 -7.64 -3.75 -4.18
C SER A 4 -7.09 -2.75 -5.19
N ARG A 5 -7.98 -2.13 -6.00
CA ARG A 5 -7.63 -1.17 -7.06
C ARG A 5 -6.69 -0.04 -6.62
N TRP A 6 -6.73 0.29 -5.33
CA TRP A 6 -5.87 1.28 -4.70
C TRP A 6 -4.39 0.87 -4.70
N LEU A 7 -4.07 -0.39 -4.40
CA LEU A 7 -2.69 -0.91 -4.36
C LEU A 7 -1.97 -0.76 -5.70
N TYR A 8 -2.68 -0.97 -6.82
CA TYR A 8 -2.12 -0.77 -8.16
C TYR A 8 -1.76 0.68 -8.43
N LYS A 9 -2.59 1.64 -8.00
CA LYS A 9 -2.32 3.07 -8.19
C LYS A 9 -1.10 3.52 -7.40
N VAL A 10 -1.02 3.10 -6.14
CA VAL A 10 0.12 3.46 -5.29
C VAL A 10 1.39 2.78 -5.80
N ARG A 11 1.32 1.49 -6.17
CA ARG A 11 2.46 0.81 -6.79
C ARG A 11 2.95 1.56 -8.03
N GLY A 12 2.05 1.94 -8.94
CA GLY A 12 2.40 2.68 -10.15
C GLY A 12 3.07 4.04 -9.86
N LEU A 13 2.63 4.74 -8.80
CA LEU A 13 3.29 5.96 -8.35
C LEU A 13 4.73 5.69 -7.87
N TYR A 14 4.92 4.66 -7.07
CA TYR A 14 6.26 4.27 -6.60
C TYR A 14 7.15 3.77 -7.74
N GLU A 15 6.60 2.99 -8.67
CA GLU A 15 7.30 2.54 -9.88
C GLU A 15 7.79 3.73 -10.71
N ALA A 16 6.96 4.79 -10.84
CA ALA A 16 7.32 6.02 -11.53
C ALA A 16 8.41 6.83 -10.80
N ILE A 17 8.32 6.94 -9.46
CA ILE A 17 9.33 7.64 -8.65
C ILE A 17 10.68 6.90 -8.66
N LEU A 18 10.65 5.57 -8.57
CA LEU A 18 11.84 4.72 -8.49
C LEU A 18 12.38 4.29 -9.86
N ASN A 19 11.68 4.65 -10.94
CA ASN A 19 11.98 4.28 -12.32
C ASN A 19 12.26 2.77 -12.52
N ARG A 20 11.44 1.91 -11.90
CA ARG A 20 11.52 0.45 -12.03
C ARG A 20 10.20 -0.22 -11.72
N THR A 21 10.04 -1.46 -12.17
CA THR A 21 8.86 -2.28 -11.84
C THR A 21 8.94 -2.86 -10.44
N LEU A 22 7.79 -2.95 -9.77
CA LEU A 22 7.63 -3.52 -8.45
C LEU A 22 6.72 -4.74 -8.51
N ASP A 23 7.13 -5.84 -7.87
CA ASP A 23 6.24 -6.97 -7.69
C ASP A 23 5.08 -6.57 -6.77
N LEU A 24 3.84 -6.81 -7.21
CA LEU A 24 2.65 -6.40 -6.48
C LEU A 24 2.54 -7.11 -5.13
N GLY A 25 2.91 -8.40 -5.06
CA GLY A 25 2.84 -9.19 -3.85
C GLY A 25 3.84 -8.70 -2.80
N ILE A 26 5.09 -8.48 -3.21
CA ILE A 26 6.15 -7.95 -2.35
C ILE A 26 5.80 -6.52 -1.90
N PHE A 27 5.36 -5.66 -2.82
CA PHE A 27 4.91 -4.30 -2.53
C PHE A 27 3.80 -4.27 -1.48
N SER A 28 2.72 -5.02 -1.73
CA SER A 28 1.58 -5.09 -0.82
C SER A 28 2.00 -5.59 0.56
N ARG A 29 2.83 -6.64 0.65
CA ARG A 29 3.27 -7.18 1.93
C ARG A 29 4.13 -6.18 2.71
N LYS A 30 5.07 -5.49 2.04
CA LYS A 30 5.97 -4.54 2.71
C LYS A 30 5.23 -3.28 3.18
N ILE A 31 4.38 -2.68 2.34
CA ILE A 31 3.68 -1.43 2.69
C ILE A 31 2.68 -1.62 3.84
N LEU A 32 2.04 -2.80 3.91
CA LEU A 32 1.19 -3.19 5.03
C LEU A 32 2.02 -3.53 6.28
N LYS A 33 3.11 -4.29 6.13
CA LYS A 33 3.99 -4.67 7.26
C LYS A 33 4.61 -3.45 7.94
N GLN A 34 4.96 -2.42 7.18
CA GLN A 34 5.51 -1.18 7.70
C GLN A 34 4.45 -0.26 8.35
N GLY A 35 3.16 -0.61 8.27
CA GLY A 35 2.09 0.21 8.83
C GLY A 35 1.86 1.54 8.11
N ILE A 36 2.50 1.77 6.95
CA ILE A 36 2.27 2.94 6.10
C ILE A 36 0.86 2.93 5.54
N VAL A 37 0.34 1.72 5.34
CA VAL A 37 -1.04 1.47 4.96
C VAL A 37 -1.66 0.52 5.95
N GLU A 38 -2.80 0.90 6.48
CA GLU A 38 -3.56 0.12 7.44
C GLU A 38 -4.85 -0.37 6.78
N HIS A 39 -5.18 -1.64 6.96
CA HIS A 39 -6.50 -2.15 6.60
C HIS A 39 -7.50 -1.67 7.67
N ILE A 40 -8.55 -0.96 7.24
CA ILE A 40 -9.52 -0.37 8.16
C ILE A 40 -10.71 -1.33 8.36
N ASP A 41 -11.36 -1.67 7.26
CA ASP A 41 -12.57 -2.51 7.25
C ASP A 41 -12.89 -2.92 5.80
N LYS A 42 -14.00 -3.62 5.60
CA LYS A 42 -14.62 -3.85 4.29
C LYS A 42 -15.78 -2.87 4.11
N ARG A 43 -15.98 -2.33 2.90
CA ARG A 43 -17.18 -1.53 2.61
C ARG A 43 -18.43 -2.37 2.89
N LYS A 44 -19.21 -2.02 3.92
CA LYS A 44 -20.42 -2.77 4.31
C LYS A 44 -21.57 -2.60 3.32
N ASP A 45 -21.68 -1.44 2.66
CA ASP A 45 -22.81 -1.10 1.78
C ASP A 45 -22.52 -1.26 0.28
N ALA A 46 -21.60 -2.16 -0.09
CA ALA A 46 -21.36 -2.43 -1.50
C ALA A 46 -22.48 -3.33 -2.04
N LEU A 47 -23.21 -2.86 -3.07
CA LEU A 47 -24.21 -3.66 -3.82
C LEU A 47 -23.62 -4.94 -4.46
N ASN A 48 -22.29 -5.09 -4.44
CA ASN A 48 -21.47 -6.18 -5.00
C ASN A 48 -20.39 -6.60 -3.98
N ARG A 49 -19.43 -7.46 -4.38
CA ARG A 49 -18.31 -7.90 -3.51
C ARG A 49 -17.64 -6.71 -2.81
N PRO A 50 -17.65 -6.66 -1.46
CA PRO A 50 -17.18 -5.50 -0.73
C PRO A 50 -15.68 -5.31 -0.93
N SER A 51 -15.29 -4.07 -1.22
CA SER A 51 -13.87 -3.69 -1.38
C SER A 51 -13.26 -3.41 -0.02
N ASP A 52 -12.01 -3.83 0.16
CA ASP A 52 -11.21 -3.49 1.33
C ASP A 52 -10.95 -1.98 1.37
N LEU A 53 -11.11 -1.38 2.56
CA LEU A 53 -10.79 0.00 2.86
C LEU A 53 -9.40 0.08 3.50
N PHE A 54 -8.62 1.04 3.04
CA PHE A 54 -7.27 1.27 3.54
C PHE A 54 -7.12 2.72 3.99
N ARG A 55 -6.36 2.93 5.08
CA ARG A 55 -5.92 4.24 5.55
C ARG A 55 -4.46 4.42 5.23
N PHE A 56 -4.09 5.61 4.78
CA PHE A 56 -2.70 6.02 4.73
C PHE A 56 -2.28 6.57 6.10
N ASN A 57 -1.19 6.03 6.66
CA ASN A 57 -0.59 6.50 7.90
C ASN A 57 0.64 7.35 7.55
N GLN A 58 0.44 8.67 7.51
CA GLN A 58 1.48 9.63 7.16
C GLN A 58 2.64 9.63 8.15
N GLU A 59 2.38 9.45 9.43
CA GLU A 59 3.43 9.43 10.45
C GLU A 59 4.39 8.26 10.23
N MET A 60 3.85 7.06 9.98
CA MET A 60 4.65 5.88 9.67
C MET A 60 5.41 6.03 8.36
N TYR A 61 4.81 6.68 7.35
CA TYR A 61 5.50 7.01 6.11
C TYR A 61 6.72 7.92 6.36
N LEU A 62 6.53 9.03 7.07
CA LEU A 62 7.63 9.95 7.35
C LEU A 62 8.74 9.31 8.19
N LYS A 63 8.39 8.48 9.18
CA LYS A 63 9.37 7.68 9.94
C LYS A 63 10.18 6.74 9.05
N SER A 64 9.52 6.10 8.07
CA SER A 64 10.20 5.20 7.12
C SER A 64 11.17 5.91 6.17
N LEU A 65 11.07 7.23 6.01
CA LEU A 65 12.02 8.04 5.23
C LEU A 65 13.26 8.44 6.04
N THR A 66 13.14 8.54 7.37
CA THR A 66 14.23 8.96 8.26
C THR A 66 15.06 7.80 8.79
N GLU A 67 14.44 6.65 8.97
CA GLU A 67 15.19 5.42 9.23
C GLU A 67 16.00 5.10 7.97
N GLU A 68 17.23 4.61 8.14
CA GLU A 68 17.98 3.87 7.11
C GLU A 68 17.24 2.55 6.72
N THR A 69 15.93 2.47 6.93
CA THR A 69 15.04 1.57 6.23
C THR A 69 15.19 1.84 4.76
N LYS A 70 16.06 1.03 4.14
CA LYS A 70 16.01 0.72 2.73
C LYS A 70 14.54 0.46 2.39
N PHE A 71 13.86 1.47 1.85
CA PHE A 71 12.65 1.34 1.05
C PHE A 71 13.04 0.66 -0.28
N GLY A 72 13.85 -0.40 -0.16
CA GLY A 72 14.40 -1.23 -1.21
C GLY A 72 13.36 -2.28 -1.49
N PHE A 73 12.45 -1.94 -2.38
CA PHE A 73 12.08 -2.93 -3.38
C PHE A 73 13.23 -3.12 -4.37
#